data_AF-A0A218X9E4-F1
#
_entry.id   AF-A0A218X9E4-F1
#
_cell.length_a   1.000
_cell.length_b   1.000
_cell.length_c   1.000
_cell.angle_alpha   90.00
_cell.angle_beta   90.00
_cell.angle_gamma   90.00
#
_symmetry.space_group_name_H-M   'P 1'
#
loop_
_entity.id
_entity.type
_entity.pdbx_description
1 polymer ?
#
loop_
_entity_poly.entity_id
_entity_poly.type
_entity_poly.pdbx_seq_one_letter_code
_entity_poly.pdbx_strand_id
1 'polypeptide(L)'
;MPFSYKWMLSVLNKAIAKAVASLNTYEFSDATRAVYSWWQQLCDDFIKAIKPYFVDEETFVSERSAAQYVLWVCLENGLRLLHPFMPFITEEPWQRLPSPEGVERKKSIMISDYPSTVECWTNEMVEQEMDLVQSVVQGLRSLRSVVLTKQKNEW
;
A
#
# COMPACT_ATOMS: atom_id res chain seq x y z
N MET A 1 3.18 13.21 -10.71
CA MET A 1 2.72 12.13 -9.83
C MET A 1 1.82 12.73 -8.74
N PRO A 2 0.53 12.37 -8.70
CA PRO A 2 -0.44 12.79 -7.67
C PRO A 2 0.04 12.62 -6.23
N PHE A 3 -0.54 13.40 -5.31
CA PHE A 3 -0.22 13.42 -3.88
C PHE A 3 -0.34 12.03 -3.24
N SER A 4 -1.46 11.34 -3.45
CA SER A 4 -1.74 10.01 -2.89
C SER A 4 -0.71 8.95 -3.32
N TYR A 5 -0.08 9.13 -4.49
CA TYR A 5 0.89 8.18 -5.03
C TYR A 5 2.25 8.36 -4.35
N LYS A 6 2.68 9.62 -4.18
CA LYS A 6 3.90 9.95 -3.43
C LYS A 6 3.80 9.46 -1.99
N TRP A 7 2.62 9.66 -1.38
CA TRP A 7 2.33 9.17 -0.03
C TRP A 7 2.51 7.66 0.08
N MET A 8 1.83 6.89 -0.77
CA MET A 8 1.89 5.43 -0.71
C MET A 8 3.31 4.89 -0.93
N LEU A 9 4.08 5.49 -1.84
CA LEU A 9 5.49 5.11 -2.03
C LEU A 9 6.35 5.42 -0.79
N SER A 10 6.13 6.55 -0.12
CA SER A 10 6.84 6.87 1.12
C SER A 10 6.54 5.89 2.24
N VAL A 11 5.25 5.58 2.47
CA VAL A 11 4.83 4.62 3.50
C VAL A 11 5.37 3.21 3.19
N LEU A 12 5.35 2.78 1.92
CA LEU A 12 5.98 1.53 1.49
C LEU A 12 7.47 1.53 1.82
N ASN A 13 8.19 2.61 1.50
CA ASN A 13 9.62 2.71 1.76
C ASN A 13 9.96 2.60 3.25
N LYS A 14 9.14 3.24 4.10
CA LYS A 14 9.23 3.16 5.56
C LYS A 14 8.97 1.75 6.08
N ALA A 15 8.00 1.04 5.49
CA ALA A 15 7.69 -0.35 5.81
C ALA A 15 8.85 -1.29 5.41
N ILE A 16 9.44 -1.09 4.24
CA ILE A 16 10.65 -1.82 3.79
C ILE A 16 11.78 -1.61 4.80
N ALA A 17 12.09 -0.35 5.12
CA ALA A 17 13.17 -0.02 6.06
C ALA A 17 12.98 -0.72 7.41
N LYS A 18 11.78 -0.64 7.98
CA LYS A 18 11.46 -1.25 9.28
C LYS A 18 11.49 -2.78 9.20
N ALA A 19 10.93 -3.39 8.16
CA ALA A 19 10.93 -4.83 7.99
C ALA A 19 12.35 -5.39 7.84
N VAL A 20 13.19 -4.76 7.01
CA VAL A 20 14.60 -5.16 6.82
C VAL A 20 15.38 -5.02 8.12
N ALA A 21 15.25 -3.87 8.81
CA ALA A 21 15.93 -3.65 10.09
C ALA A 21 15.53 -4.70 11.14
N SER A 22 14.23 -4.97 11.26
CA SER A 22 13.70 -5.95 12.22
C SER A 22 14.09 -7.39 11.89
N LEU A 23 14.14 -7.77 10.61
CA LEU A 23 14.64 -9.09 10.20
C LEU A 23 16.13 -9.25 10.50
N ASN A 24 16.95 -8.20 10.30
CA ASN A 24 18.37 -8.21 10.62
C ASN A 24 18.64 -8.36 12.14
N THR A 25 17.73 -7.89 12.98
CA THR A 25 17.81 -8.04 14.44
C THR A 25 17.03 -9.25 14.97
N TYR A 26 16.55 -10.14 14.10
CA TYR A 26 15.73 -11.32 14.45
C TYR A 26 14.41 -11.00 15.16
N GLU A 27 13.91 -9.77 15.01
CA GLU A 27 12.64 -9.30 15.59
C GLU A 27 11.48 -9.55 14.63
N PHE A 28 11.13 -10.82 14.41
CA PHE A 28 10.11 -11.24 13.44
C PHE A 28 8.71 -10.66 13.71
N SER A 29 8.36 -10.46 14.98
CA SER A 29 7.08 -9.87 15.38
C SER A 29 6.95 -8.43 14.87
N ASP A 30 8.01 -7.65 15.06
CA ASP A 30 8.08 -6.26 14.61
C ASP A 30 8.11 -6.15 13.08
N ALA A 31 8.85 -7.04 12.42
CA ALA A 31 8.84 -7.12 10.95
C ALA A 31 7.44 -7.42 10.42
N THR A 32 6.77 -8.44 10.96
CA THR A 32 5.41 -8.82 10.56
C THR A 32 4.43 -7.67 10.78
N ARG A 33 4.51 -7.00 11.94
CA ARG A 33 3.64 -5.86 12.28
C ARG A 33 3.84 -4.68 11.32
N ALA A 34 5.08 -4.38 10.95
CA ALA A 34 5.38 -3.31 10.00
C ALA A 34 4.77 -3.57 8.62
N VAL A 35 4.98 -4.78 8.08
CA VAL A 35 4.43 -5.15 6.77
C VAL A 35 2.90 -5.22 6.81
N TYR A 36 2.32 -5.77 7.87
CA TYR A 36 0.87 -5.85 8.04
C TYR A 36 0.22 -4.46 8.14
N SER A 37 0.81 -3.54 8.93
CA SER A 37 0.31 -2.17 9.06
C SER A 37 0.33 -1.42 7.72
N TRP A 38 1.38 -1.61 6.92
CA TRP A 38 1.43 -1.06 5.57
C TRP A 38 0.38 -1.68 4.64
N TRP A 39 0.18 -3.00 4.70
CA TRP A 39 -0.83 -3.68 3.89
C TRP A 39 -2.24 -3.17 4.16
N GLN A 40 -2.55 -2.85 5.43
CA GLN A 40 -3.81 -2.20 5.81
C GLN A 40 -3.93 -0.82 5.15
N GLN A 41 -2.92 0.04 5.22
CA GLN A 41 -2.95 1.36 4.57
C GLN A 41 -3.12 1.26 3.04
N LEU A 42 -2.50 0.26 2.41
CA LEU A 42 -2.71 -0.02 0.98
C LEU A 42 -4.18 -0.34 0.68
N CYS A 43 -4.74 -1.31 1.40
CA CYS A 43 -6.10 -1.80 1.16
C CYS A 43 -7.18 -0.78 1.55
N ASP A 44 -7.02 -0.13 2.70
CA ASP A 44 -8.04 0.70 3.29
C ASP A 44 -8.03 2.15 2.81
N ASP A 45 -6.89 2.70 2.44
CA ASP A 45 -6.80 4.10 2.09
C ASP A 45 -6.45 4.27 0.62
N PHE A 46 -5.35 3.68 0.15
CA PHE A 46 -4.88 3.91 -1.20
C PHE A 46 -5.78 3.33 -2.28
N ILE A 47 -6.22 2.07 -2.14
CA ILE A 47 -7.18 1.48 -3.09
C ILE A 47 -8.47 2.31 -3.15
N LYS A 48 -8.94 2.82 -2.00
CA LYS A 48 -10.13 3.69 -1.96
C LYS A 48 -9.84 5.05 -2.62
N ALA A 49 -8.65 5.61 -2.45
CA ALA A 49 -8.23 6.88 -3.04
C ALA A 49 -8.09 6.82 -4.57
N ILE A 50 -7.63 5.70 -5.13
CA ILE A 50 -7.47 5.56 -6.59
C ILE A 50 -8.74 5.10 -7.32
N LYS A 51 -9.74 4.58 -6.59
CA LYS A 51 -11.00 4.07 -7.16
C LYS A 51 -11.69 5.05 -8.14
N PRO A 52 -11.75 6.37 -7.91
CA PRO A 52 -12.37 7.31 -8.85
C PRO A 52 -11.74 7.29 -10.24
N TYR A 53 -10.44 7.02 -10.38
CA TYR A 53 -9.74 6.97 -11.67
C TYR A 53 -10.14 5.75 -12.53
N PHE A 54 -10.87 4.80 -11.96
CA PHE A 54 -11.34 3.61 -12.66
C PHE A 54 -12.85 3.65 -12.96
N VAL A 55 -13.56 4.72 -12.58
CA VAL A 55 -15.01 4.84 -12.82
C VAL A 55 -15.32 5.42 -14.19
N ASP A 56 -14.51 6.38 -14.66
CA ASP A 56 -14.66 7.03 -15.96
C ASP A 56 -13.42 6.75 -16.81
N GLU A 57 -13.61 6.01 -17.90
CA GLU A 57 -12.51 5.49 -18.71
C GLU A 57 -11.87 6.53 -19.64
N GLU A 58 -12.56 7.63 -19.96
CA GLU A 58 -12.08 8.62 -20.93
C GLU A 58 -11.45 9.84 -20.25
N THR A 59 -11.91 10.21 -19.05
CA THR A 59 -11.47 11.45 -18.38
C THR A 59 -10.11 11.33 -17.69
N PHE A 60 -9.75 10.14 -17.16
CA PHE A 60 -8.59 9.96 -16.26
C PHE A 60 -7.53 9.00 -16.79
N VAL A 61 -7.33 8.93 -18.11
CA VAL A 61 -6.43 7.95 -18.75
C VAL A 61 -5.00 7.99 -18.18
N SER A 62 -4.46 9.20 -17.99
CA SER A 62 -3.11 9.42 -17.46
C SER A 62 -3.00 9.04 -15.98
N GLU A 63 -3.96 9.48 -15.17
CA GLU A 63 -4.03 9.22 -13.74
C GLU A 63 -4.25 7.74 -13.45
N ARG A 64 -5.06 7.05 -14.26
CA ARG A 64 -5.30 5.61 -14.20
C ARG A 64 -4.03 4.83 -14.49
N SER A 65 -3.31 5.17 -15.55
CA SER A 65 -2.04 4.52 -15.90
C SER A 65 -1.02 4.68 -14.78
N ALA A 66 -0.92 5.88 -14.21
CA ALA A 66 -0.04 6.14 -13.08
C ALA A 66 -0.51 5.42 -11.79
N ALA A 67 -1.81 5.31 -11.53
CA ALA A 67 -2.35 4.55 -10.41
C ALA A 67 -2.03 3.05 -10.53
N GLN A 68 -2.19 2.48 -11.73
CA GLN A 68 -1.84 1.09 -12.00
C GLN A 68 -0.35 0.83 -11.79
N TYR A 69 0.51 1.75 -12.25
CA TYR A 69 1.96 1.64 -12.02
C TYR A 69 2.31 1.65 -10.53
N VAL A 70 1.78 2.61 -9.76
CA VAL A 70 2.06 2.70 -8.32
C VAL A 70 1.50 1.49 -7.57
N LEU A 71 0.30 1.03 -7.92
CA LEU A 71 -0.29 -0.18 -7.36
C LEU A 71 0.56 -1.42 -7.69
N TRP A 72 1.08 -1.52 -8.90
CA TRP A 72 2.00 -2.58 -9.30
C TRP A 72 3.28 -2.56 -8.46
N VAL A 73 3.92 -1.39 -8.30
CA VAL A 73 5.11 -1.24 -7.43
C VAL A 73 4.80 -1.69 -6.00
N CYS A 74 3.64 -1.32 -5.47
CA CYS A 74 3.20 -1.70 -4.13
C CYS A 74 2.98 -3.20 -3.99
N LEU A 75 2.27 -3.83 -4.93
CA LEU A 75 2.01 -5.27 -4.88
C LEU A 75 3.29 -6.09 -5.08
N GLU A 76 4.16 -5.67 -6.00
CA GLU A 76 5.40 -6.36 -6.30
C GLU A 76 6.35 -6.36 -5.09
N ASN A 77 6.55 -5.21 -4.43
CA ASN A 77 7.36 -5.13 -3.21
C ASN A 77 6.63 -5.74 -2.00
N GLY A 78 5.34 -5.49 -1.86
CA GLY A 78 4.53 -5.95 -0.73
C GLY A 78 4.42 -7.47 -0.63
N LEU A 79 4.22 -8.15 -1.77
CA LEU A 79 4.20 -9.61 -1.80
C LEU A 79 5.58 -10.19 -1.42
N ARG A 80 6.68 -9.56 -1.86
CA ARG A 80 8.04 -9.96 -1.46
C ARG A 80 8.28 -9.74 0.04
N LEU A 81 7.81 -8.62 0.60
CA LEU A 81 7.87 -8.35 2.06
C LEU A 81 7.07 -9.38 2.88
N LEU A 82 5.92 -9.83 2.37
CA LEU A 82 5.07 -10.80 3.05
C LEU A 82 5.56 -12.25 2.92
N HIS A 83 6.37 -12.55 1.90
CA HIS A 83 6.76 -13.92 1.55
C HIS A 83 7.43 -14.71 2.69
N PRO A 84 8.34 -14.14 3.51
CA PRO A 84 8.93 -14.84 4.65
C PRO A 84 7.90 -15.35 5.67
N PHE A 85 6.71 -14.73 5.71
CA PHE A 85 5.64 -15.05 6.67
C PHE A 85 4.52 -15.89 6.04
N MET A 86 4.23 -15.68 4.75
CA MET A 86 3.12 -16.32 4.03
C MET A 86 3.54 -16.86 2.66
N PRO A 87 4.45 -17.85 2.60
CA PRO A 87 5.13 -18.21 1.36
C PRO A 87 4.18 -18.74 0.27
N PHE A 88 3.22 -19.58 0.63
CA PHE A 88 2.30 -20.18 -0.34
C PHE A 88 1.27 -19.19 -0.88
N ILE A 89 0.77 -18.29 -0.03
CA ILE A 89 -0.27 -17.32 -0.41
C ILE A 89 0.32 -16.20 -1.27
N THR A 90 1.59 -15.86 -1.08
CA THR A 90 2.26 -14.78 -1.82
C THR A 90 2.82 -15.21 -3.16
N GLU A 91 3.20 -16.49 -3.33
CA GLU A 91 3.80 -17.02 -4.56
C GLU A 91 2.86 -16.85 -5.76
N GLU A 92 1.66 -17.39 -5.68
CA GLU A 92 0.71 -17.40 -6.79
C GLU A 92 0.40 -15.98 -7.32
N PRO A 93 -0.06 -15.01 -6.50
CA PRO A 93 -0.38 -13.67 -6.99
C PRO A 93 0.86 -12.94 -7.51
N TRP A 94 2.04 -13.17 -6.94
CA TRP A 94 3.27 -12.56 -7.42
C TRP A 94 3.63 -13.05 -8.83
N GLN A 95 3.46 -14.35 -9.12
CA GLN A 95 3.65 -14.89 -10.47
C GLN A 95 2.65 -14.32 -11.50
N ARG A 96 1.44 -13.93 -11.06
CA ARG A 96 0.41 -13.34 -11.93
C ARG A 96 0.57 -11.84 -12.17
N LEU A 97 1.46 -11.15 -11.46
CA LEU A 97 1.70 -9.73 -11.70
C LEU A 97 2.32 -9.51 -13.09
N PRO A 98 1.91 -8.46 -13.82
CA PRO A 98 2.53 -8.13 -15.10
C PRO A 98 4.03 -7.88 -14.90
N SER A 99 4.85 -8.34 -15.84
CA SER A 99 6.29 -8.09 -15.82
C SER A 99 6.61 -6.93 -16.77
N PRO A 100 7.50 -6.00 -16.39
CA PRO A 100 7.99 -4.99 -17.31
C PRO A 100 8.64 -5.62 -18.54
N GLU A 101 8.54 -4.96 -19.69
CA GLU A 101 9.18 -5.44 -20.92
C GLU A 101 10.68 -5.62 -20.72
N GLY A 102 11.22 -6.76 -21.15
CA GLY A 102 12.65 -7.08 -21.05
C GLY A 102 13.12 -7.56 -19.68
N VAL A 103 12.24 -7.68 -18.67
CA VAL A 103 12.60 -8.24 -17.35
C VAL A 103 12.07 -9.65 -17.22
N GLU A 104 12.97 -10.63 -17.11
CA GLU A 104 12.60 -12.01 -16.83
C GLU A 104 12.22 -12.16 -15.34
N ARG A 105 10.97 -12.56 -15.09
CA ARG A 105 10.50 -12.87 -13.74
C ARG A 105 11.19 -14.13 -13.24
N LYS A 106 11.75 -14.08 -12.02
CA LYS A 106 12.35 -15.25 -11.38
C LYS A 106 11.31 -16.36 -11.19
N LYS A 107 11.75 -17.62 -11.25
CA LYS A 107 10.88 -18.81 -11.19
C LYS A 107 10.04 -18.94 -9.92
N SER A 108 10.47 -18.35 -8.83
CA SER A 108 9.75 -18.30 -7.56
C SER A 108 10.07 -16.98 -6.86
N ILE A 109 9.08 -16.44 -6.14
CA ILE A 109 9.30 -15.27 -5.29
C ILE A 109 10.35 -15.55 -4.18
N MET A 110 10.53 -16.82 -3.77
CA MET A 110 11.50 -17.23 -2.74
C MET A 110 12.96 -16.95 -3.13
N ILE A 111 13.27 -17.00 -4.42
CA ILE A 111 14.62 -16.72 -4.95
C ILE A 111 14.77 -15.28 -5.46
N SER A 112 13.73 -14.46 -5.28
CA SER A 112 13.74 -13.05 -5.61
C SER A 112 14.51 -12.22 -4.60
N ASP A 113 15.03 -11.09 -5.06
CA ASP A 113 15.78 -10.20 -4.19
C ASP A 113 14.80 -9.57 -3.21
N TYR A 114 15.19 -9.54 -1.93
CA TYR A 114 14.34 -8.94 -0.91
C TYR A 114 14.29 -7.41 -1.10
N PRO A 115 13.14 -6.74 -0.86
CA PRO A 115 13.00 -5.31 -1.10
C PRO A 115 14.03 -4.47 -0.33
N SER A 116 14.55 -3.45 -0.99
CA SER A 116 15.46 -2.45 -0.43
C SER A 116 14.87 -1.05 -0.53
N THR A 117 15.25 -0.17 0.38
CA THR A 117 14.75 1.21 0.39
C THR A 117 15.19 1.98 -0.86
N VAL A 118 14.31 2.83 -1.37
CA VAL A 118 14.56 3.71 -2.52
C VAL A 118 14.52 5.16 -2.02
N GLU A 119 15.65 5.87 -2.12
CA GLU A 119 15.80 7.21 -1.53
C GLU A 119 14.77 8.22 -2.05
N CYS A 120 14.43 8.16 -3.34
CA CYS A 120 13.48 9.09 -3.97
C CYS A 120 12.01 8.87 -3.55
N TRP A 121 11.70 7.80 -2.82
CA TRP A 121 10.35 7.55 -2.31
C TRP A 121 10.10 8.16 -0.93
N THR A 122 11.16 8.44 -0.16
CA THR A 122 11.01 9.01 1.19
C THR A 122 10.49 10.43 1.13
N ASN A 123 9.34 10.67 1.76
CA ASN A 123 8.72 11.97 1.86
C ASN A 123 7.88 12.11 3.13
N GLU A 124 8.53 12.51 4.23
CA GLU A 124 7.89 12.68 5.54
C GLU A 124 6.82 13.77 5.56
N MET A 125 6.99 14.82 4.75
CA MET A 125 6.00 15.90 4.64
C MET A 125 4.65 15.37 4.13
N VAL A 126 4.70 14.55 3.07
CA VAL A 126 3.48 13.98 2.47
C VAL A 126 2.82 12.95 3.39
N GLU A 127 3.60 12.23 4.20
CA GLU A 127 3.06 11.37 5.27
C GLU A 127 2.25 12.19 6.29
N GLN A 128 2.82 13.28 6.80
CA GLN A 128 2.14 14.14 7.78
C GLN A 128 0.87 14.80 7.23
N GLU A 129 0.90 15.24 5.97
CA GLU A 129 -0.28 15.80 5.30
C GLU A 129 -1.39 14.75 5.14
N MET A 130 -1.03 13.50 4.83
CA MET A 130 -2.02 12.44 4.69
C MET A 130 -2.61 12.02 6.04
N ASP A 131 -1.83 12.01 7.12
CA ASP A 131 -2.33 11.75 8.47
C ASP A 131 -3.39 12.77 8.89
N LEU A 132 -3.21 14.04 8.51
CA LEU A 132 -4.20 15.10 8.66
C LEU A 132 -5.49 14.80 7.89
N VAL A 133 -5.37 14.41 6.60
CA VAL A 133 -6.52 14.04 5.76
C VAL A 133 -7.28 12.85 6.35
N GLN A 134 -6.57 11.80 6.76
CA GLN A 134 -7.17 10.62 7.37
C GLN A 134 -7.91 10.96 8.68
N SER A 135 -7.32 11.82 9.51
CA SER A 135 -7.93 12.30 10.76
C SER A 135 -9.26 13.02 10.51
N VAL A 136 -9.29 13.91 9.51
CA VAL A 136 -10.52 14.62 9.12
C VAL A 136 -11.58 13.64 8.58
N VAL A 137 -11.19 12.72 7.70
CA VAL A 137 -12.11 11.70 7.13
C VAL A 137 -12.69 10.81 8.24
N GLN A 138 -11.86 10.40 9.20
CA GLN A 138 -12.30 9.57 10.32
C GLN A 138 -13.24 10.34 11.26
N GLY A 139 -12.98 11.63 11.49
CA GLY A 139 -13.88 12.52 12.21
C GLY A 139 -15.25 12.62 11.53
N LEU A 140 -15.29 12.83 10.22
CA LEU A 140 -16.53 12.89 9.44
C LEU A 140 -17.29 11.55 9.46
N ARG A 141 -16.60 10.42 9.33
CA ARG A 141 -17.22 9.08 9.41
C ARG A 141 -17.84 8.82 10.79
N SER A 142 -17.15 9.24 11.85
CA SER A 142 -17.61 9.10 13.24
C SER A 142 -18.83 9.98 13.54
N LEU A 143 -18.85 11.22 13.02
CA LEU A 143 -20.03 12.08 13.15
C LEU A 143 -21.24 11.51 12.39
N ARG A 144 -21.02 11.01 11.17
CA ARG A 144 -22.08 10.38 10.38
C ARG A 144 -22.68 9.15 11.10
N SER A 145 -21.86 8.30 11.71
CA SER A 145 -22.36 7.12 12.42
C SER A 145 -23.22 7.50 13.63
N VAL A 146 -22.84 8.55 14.36
CA VAL A 146 -23.62 9.08 15.51
C VAL A 146 -24.97 9.66 15.08
N VAL A 147 -25.02 10.38 13.96
CA VAL A 147 -26.30 10.94 13.46
C VAL A 147 -27.24 9.81 13.03
N LEU A 148 -26.73 8.80 12.35
CA LEU A 148 -27.54 7.66 11.89
C LEU A 148 -28.05 6.79 13.05
N THR A 149 -27.29 6.65 14.14
CA THR A 149 -27.74 5.91 15.33
C THR A 149 -28.79 6.69 16.13
N LYS A 150 -28.68 8.03 16.21
CA LYS A 150 -29.74 8.86 16.81
C LYS A 150 -31.06 8.73 16.05
N GLN A 151 -31.04 8.82 14.72
CA GLN A 151 -32.26 8.64 13.91
C GLN A 151 -32.91 7.26 14.08
N LYS A 152 -32.14 6.21 14.41
CA LYS A 152 -32.68 4.85 14.61
C LYS A 152 -33.30 4.65 16.00
N ASN A 153 -32.88 5.43 17.00
CA ASN A 153 -33.38 5.34 18.38
C ASN A 153 -34.61 6.23 18.64
N GLU A 154 -35.03 7.03 17.66
CA GLU A 154 -36.22 7.89 17.71
C GLU A 154 -37.47 7.21 17.10
N TRP A 155 -37.39 5.91 16.74
CA TRP A 155 -38.51 5.07 16.29
C TRP A 155 -38.70 3.85 17.18
#